data_AF-A0A2D8EM86-F1
#
_entry.id   AF-A0A2D8EM86-F1
#
_cell.length_a   1.000
_cell.length_b   1.000
_cell.length_c   1.000
_cell.angle_alpha   90.00
_cell.angle_beta   90.00
_cell.angle_gamma   90.00
#
_symmetry.space_group_name_H-M   'P 1'
#
loop_
_entity.id
_entity.type
_entity.pdbx_description
1 polymer ?
#
loop_
_entity_poly.entity_id
_entity_poly.type
_entity_poly.pdbx_seq_one_letter_code
_entity_poly.pdbx_strand_id
1 'polypeptide(L)' 'MELKDYIKKRGEDNLAKDLGVSVDTVKSWRYGNRQPSVNQAKKIIKMTGYALGWENIYGPIDECQ' A
#
# COMPACT_ATOMS: atom_id res chain seq x y z
N MET A 1 6.38 -2.21 -9.86
CA MET A 1 6.90 -1.97 -8.50
C MET A 1 5.80 -2.39 -7.55
N GLU A 2 6.00 -3.42 -6.73
CA GLU A 2 4.96 -3.87 -5.81
C GLU A 2 4.90 -3.00 -4.55
N LEU A 3 3.73 -2.94 -3.90
CA LEU A 3 3.52 -2.17 -2.66
C LEU A 3 4.56 -2.51 -1.58
N LYS A 4 4.94 -3.79 -1.46
CA LYS A 4 5.96 -4.28 -0.51
C LYS A 4 7.35 -3.64 -0.72
N ASP A 5 7.73 -3.42 -1.97
CA ASP A 5 9.05 -2.89 -2.32
C ASP A 5 9.12 -1.39 -2.05
N TYR A 6 8.02 -0.68 -2.34
CA TYR A 6 7.86 0.72 -1.98
C TYR A 6 7.88 0.94 -0.46
N ILE A 7 7.17 0.11 0.31
CA ILE A 7 7.19 0.14 1.78
C ILE A 7 8.63 -0.04 2.29
N LYS A 8 9.38 -0.99 1.71
CA LYS A 8 10.78 -1.25 2.08
C LYS A 8 11.71 -0.09 1.72
N LYS A 9 11.48 0.57 0.58
CA LYS A 9 12.28 1.70 0.09
C LYS A 9 12.04 2.99 0.87
N ARG A 10 10.79 3.27 1.27
CA ARG A 10 10.41 4.48 2.02
C ARG A 10 10.59 4.34 3.54
N GLY A 11 10.46 3.11 4.04
CA GLY A 11 10.43 2.78 5.47
C GLY A 11 9.00 2.67 6.00
N GLU A 12 8.74 1.59 6.74
CA GLU A 12 7.44 1.26 7.32
C GLU A 12 6.96 2.37 8.27
N ASP A 13 7.86 2.92 9.10
CA ASP A 13 7.59 3.98 10.07
C ASP A 13 7.24 5.33 9.43
N ASN A 14 7.95 5.69 8.35
CA ASN A 14 7.69 6.94 7.64
C ASN A 14 6.32 6.88 6.96
N LEU A 15 6.02 5.75 6.30
CA LEU A 15 4.73 5.56 5.65
C LEU A 15 3.58 5.54 6.68
N ALA A 16 3.80 4.90 7.83
CA ALA A 16 2.85 4.85 8.93
C ALA A 16 2.50 6.24 9.45
N LYS A 17 3.51 7.09 9.71
CA LYS A 17 3.32 8.49 10.15
C LYS A 17 2.58 9.33 9.11
N ASP A 18 2.97 9.23 7.85
CA ASP A 18 2.39 10.01 6.75
C ASP A 18 0.90 9.67 6.52
N LEU A 19 0.55 8.38 6.68
CA LEU A 19 -0.81 7.89 6.53
C LEU A 19 -1.65 8.00 7.81
N GLY A 20 -1.01 8.23 8.97
CA GLY A 20 -1.65 8.23 10.28
C GLY A 20 -2.12 6.84 10.72
N VAL A 21 -1.36 5.80 10.37
CA VAL A 21 -1.67 4.40 10.72
C VAL A 21 -0.57 3.81 11.60
N SER A 22 -0.86 2.72 12.30
CA SER A 22 0.15 1.98 13.04
C SER A 22 1.14 1.29 12.08
N VAL A 23 2.39 1.16 12.52
CA VAL A 23 3.44 0.43 11.79
C VAL A 23 3.02 -1.03 11.55
N ASP A 24 2.30 -1.64 12.50
CA ASP A 24 1.72 -2.97 12.38
C ASP A 24 0.74 -3.12 11.21
N THR A 25 -0.01 -2.05 10.91
CA THR A 25 -0.92 -2.00 9.76
C THR A 25 -0.13 -2.01 8.46
N VAL A 26 0.95 -1.25 8.39
CA VAL A 26 1.85 -1.22 7.22
C VAL A 26 2.57 -2.57 7.04
N LYS A 27 3.03 -3.19 8.14
CA LYS A 27 3.58 -4.55 8.12
C LYS A 27 2.55 -5.55 7.60
N SER A 28 1.32 -5.46 8.05
CA SER A 28 0.23 -6.34 7.59
C SER A 28 0.00 -6.23 6.07
N TRP A 29 0.14 -5.04 5.49
CA TRP A 29 0.08 -4.86 4.04
C TRP A 29 1.28 -5.47 3.32
N ARG A 30 2.47 -5.33 3.90
CA ARG A 30 3.70 -5.91 3.35
C ARG A 30 3.67 -7.44 3.32
N TYR A 31 3.10 -8.07 4.35
CA TYR A 31 2.95 -9.53 4.43
C TYR A 31 1.72 -10.06 3.69
N GLY A 32 0.89 -9.20 3.09
CA GLY A 32 -0.34 -9.61 2.41
C GLY A 32 -1.46 -10.09 3.36
N ASN A 33 -1.26 -9.97 4.68
CA ASN A 33 -2.26 -10.34 5.69
C ASN A 33 -3.49 -9.43 5.67
N ARG A 34 -3.35 -8.20 5.20
CA ARG A 34 -4.45 -7.23 5.17
C ARG A 34 -4.32 -6.32 3.96
N GLN A 35 -5.45 -5.95 3.35
CA GLN A 35 -5.49 -4.96 2.28
C GLN A 35 -5.77 -3.57 2.86
N PRO A 36 -5.11 -2.51 2.39
CA PRO A 36 -5.44 -1.14 2.77
C PRO A 36 -6.86 -0.78 2.31
N SER A 37 -7.55 0.08 3.05
CA SER A 37 -8.85 0.60 2.63
C SER A 37 -8.71 1.52 1.41
N VAL A 38 -9.78 1.67 0.64
CA VAL A 38 -9.81 2.51 -0.58
C VAL A 38 -9.27 3.93 -0.34
N ASN A 39 -9.59 4.54 0.80
CA ASN A 39 -9.07 5.85 1.16
C ASN A 39 -7.55 5.87 1.38
N GLN A 40 -6.99 4.80 1.95
CA GLN A 40 -5.54 4.69 2.17
C GLN A 40 -4.83 4.36 0.86
N ALA A 41 -5.40 3.49 0.03
CA ALA A 41 -4.89 3.24 -1.31
C ALA A 41 -4.80 4.54 -2.12
N LYS A 42 -5.87 5.35 -2.14
CA LYS A 42 -5.86 6.68 -2.79
C LYS A 42 -4.76 7.61 -2.25
N LYS A 43 -4.54 7.63 -0.94
CA LYS A 43 -3.44 8.41 -0.33
C LYS A 43 -2.07 7.92 -0.78
N ILE A 44 -1.86 6.60 -0.80
CA ILE A 44 -0.59 5.98 -1.25
C ILE A 44 -0.34 6.30 -2.73
N ILE A 45 -1.35 6.13 -3.60
CA ILE A 45 -1.25 6.45 -5.03
C ILE A 45 -0.87 7.94 -5.22
N LYS A 46 -1.52 8.84 -4.47
CA LYS A 46 -1.23 10.28 -4.55
C LYS A 46 0.18 10.62 -4.04
N MET A 47 0.61 10.03 -2.91
CA MET A 47 1.95 10.23 -2.34
C MET A 47 3.06 9.68 -3.23
N THR A 48 2.80 8.57 -3.91
CA THR A 48 3.76 7.92 -4.82
C THR A 48 3.85 8.63 -6.17
N GLY A 49 3.06 9.68 -6.39
CA GLY A 49 2.99 10.35 -7.69
C GLY A 49 2.49 9.41 -8.79
N TYR A 50 1.53 8.52 -8.48
CA TYR A 50 1.02 7.48 -9.37
C TYR A 50 2.02 6.39 -9.75
N ALA A 51 3.17 6.30 -9.07
CA ALA A 51 4.12 5.20 -9.29
C ALA A 51 3.59 3.85 -8.78
N LEU A 52 2.70 3.86 -7.79
CA LEU A 52 1.88 2.72 -7.40
C LEU A 52 0.46 2.94 -7.87
N GLY A 53 -0.06 2.02 -8.69
CA GLY A 53 -1.45 2.01 -9.14
C GLY A 53 -2.33 1.06 -8.30
N TRP A 54 -3.63 1.08 -8.57
CA TRP A 54 -4.63 0.23 -7.93
C TRP A 54 -4.26 -1.26 -8.02
N GLU A 55 -3.80 -1.70 -9.19
CA GLU A 55 -3.40 -3.08 -9.47
C GLU A 55 -2.21 -3.55 -8.62
N ASN A 56 -1.35 -2.62 -8.19
CA ASN A 56 -0.20 -2.94 -7.34
C ASN A 56 -0.60 -3.07 -5.86
N ILE A 57 -1.80 -2.60 -5.49
CA ILE A 57 -2.32 -2.59 -4.12
C ILE A 57 -3.32 -3.74 -3.91
N TYR A 58 -4.23 -3.91 -4.87
CA TYR A 58 -5.31 -4.91 -4.79
C TYR A 58 -5.06 -6.15 -5.66
N GLY A 59 -4.00 -6.14 -6.47
CA GLY A 59 -3.79 -7.13 -7.51
C GLY A 59 -4.50 -6.75 -8.81
N PRO A 60 -4.26 -7.50 -9.91
CA PRO A 60 -5.11 -7.42 -11.08
C PRO A 60 -6.56 -7.62 -10.65
N ILE A 61 -7.49 -6.93 -11.31
CA ILE A 61 -8.90 -7.28 -11.19
C ILE A 61 -8.99 -8.69 -11.76
N ASP A 62 -9.02 -9.69 -10.89
CA ASP A 62 -9.38 -11.04 -11.30
C ASP A 62 -10.80 -10.87 -11.85
N GLU A 63 -10.91 -10.87 -13.18
CA GLU A 63 -12.19 -11.03 -13.85
C GLU A 63 -12.74 -12.34 -13.30
N CYS A 64 -13.77 -12.22 -12.45
CA CYS A 64 -14.60 -13.31 -11.97
C CYS A 64 -14.57 -14.51 -12.95
N GLN A 65 -13.79 -15.54 -12.65
CA GLN A 65 -13.96 -16.85 -13.29
C GLN A 65 -15.12 -17.60 -12.64
#